data_AF-A0A7Y3GE12-F1
#
_entry.id   AF-A0A7Y3GE12-F1
#
_cell.length_a   1.000
_cell.length_b   1.000
_cell.length_c   1.000
_cell.angle_alpha   90.00
_cell.angle_beta   90.00
_cell.angle_gamma   90.00
#
_symmetry.space_group_name_H-M   'P 1'
#
loop_
_entity.id
_entity.type
_entity.pdbx_description
1 polymer ?
#
loop_
_entity_poly.entity_id
_entity_poly.type
_entity_poly.pdbx_seq_one_letter_code
_entity_poly.pdbx_strand_id
1 'polypeptide(L)'
;MSPDSGGCVKSLTTPVGGAATVCETHPGSSHRETEPVAKPRTKPRPLIGWREWVRLPELTGTPIKAKIDTGARTSSLHAFDLSVTEKNGKTWAKFEIHPIQRSKRDRTAVRARVRGYKKVRSSTGHTQRRPVIRTIIGIGDVEYEIDITLTSRDEMGFRMLLGRAAVQRRFLVDPGRSFLHPPPDGP
;
A
#
# COMPACT_ATOMS: atom_id res chain seq x y z
N MET A 1 53.49 -35.32 -31.80
CA MET A 1 53.56 -34.80 -33.18
C MET A 1 53.00 -33.38 -33.15
N SER A 2 53.90 -32.40 -33.15
CA SER A 2 53.63 -31.00 -33.49
C SER A 2 53.56 -30.86 -35.03
N PRO A 3 53.46 -29.65 -35.61
CA PRO A 3 52.46 -28.58 -35.46
C PRO A 3 52.04 -28.04 -36.84
N ASP A 4 51.24 -26.97 -36.91
CA ASP A 4 51.43 -25.92 -37.92
C ASP A 4 50.69 -24.63 -37.51
N SER A 5 51.05 -23.40 -37.86
CA SER A 5 52.29 -22.64 -38.12
C SER A 5 51.84 -21.34 -38.81
N GLY A 6 52.40 -20.19 -38.42
CA GLY A 6 52.45 -18.95 -39.24
C GLY A 6 51.27 -17.97 -39.05
N GLY A 7 51.42 -16.71 -38.62
CA GLY A 7 52.59 -15.84 -38.46
C GLY A 7 52.87 -15.00 -39.71
N CYS A 8 52.62 -13.68 -39.67
CA CYS A 8 53.46 -12.69 -40.34
C CYS A 8 53.15 -11.25 -39.87
N VAL A 9 54.20 -10.44 -39.77
CA VAL A 9 54.23 -9.05 -39.27
C VAL A 9 54.99 -8.20 -40.28
N LYS A 10 54.75 -6.87 -40.25
CA LYS A 10 55.46 -5.75 -40.92
C LYS A 10 54.94 -5.48 -42.33
N SER A 11 54.83 -4.25 -42.85
CA SER A 11 55.34 -2.91 -42.52
C SER A 11 54.77 -1.95 -43.58
N LEU A 12 54.69 -0.63 -43.35
CA LEU A 12 55.07 0.41 -44.35
C LEU A 12 54.82 1.83 -43.82
N THR A 13 55.74 2.73 -44.20
CA THR A 13 55.84 4.14 -43.82
C THR A 13 55.62 5.02 -45.07
N THR A 14 54.72 6.02 -44.99
CA THR A 14 54.65 7.35 -45.70
C THR A 14 54.59 7.41 -47.25
N PRO A 15 54.25 8.54 -47.94
CA PRO A 15 53.90 9.92 -47.53
C PRO A 15 52.66 10.59 -48.21
N VAL A 16 52.27 11.76 -47.68
CA VAL A 16 51.74 13.02 -48.30
C VAL A 16 51.00 12.98 -49.65
N GLY A 17 49.79 13.58 -49.69
CA GLY A 17 49.18 14.10 -50.94
C GLY A 17 47.69 14.42 -50.79
N GLY A 18 47.33 15.70 -50.79
CA GLY A 18 45.96 16.16 -50.63
C GLY A 18 45.09 16.04 -51.88
N ALA A 19 43.79 15.95 -51.66
CA ALA A 19 42.76 16.57 -52.49
C ALA A 19 41.53 16.78 -51.61
N ALA A 20 41.17 18.04 -51.45
CA ALA A 20 39.99 18.48 -50.74
C ALA A 20 38.74 18.09 -51.52
N THR A 21 37.84 17.34 -50.89
CA THR A 21 36.44 17.28 -51.32
C THR A 21 35.63 18.00 -50.26
N VAL A 22 35.23 19.22 -50.61
CA VAL A 22 34.26 20.03 -49.89
C VAL A 22 32.90 19.37 -50.10
N CYS A 23 32.37 18.75 -49.05
CA CYS A 23 30.93 18.45 -48.96
C CYS A 23 30.29 19.56 -48.13
N GLU A 24 29.36 20.28 -48.75
CA GLU A 24 28.68 21.46 -48.24
C GLU A 24 27.96 21.17 -46.92
N THR A 25 28.31 21.96 -45.89
CA THR A 25 27.61 21.97 -44.61
C THR A 25 26.23 22.60 -44.77
N HIS A 26 25.18 21.81 -44.56
CA HIS A 26 23.83 22.35 -44.38
C HIS A 26 23.73 23.03 -43.00
N PRO A 27 23.23 24.27 -42.92
CA PRO A 27 23.18 24.99 -41.65
C PRO A 27 22.01 24.52 -40.78
N GLY A 28 22.33 24.23 -39.52
CA GLY A 28 21.45 24.60 -38.40
C GLY A 28 20.20 23.76 -38.14
N SER A 29 20.36 22.46 -37.89
CA SER A 29 19.42 21.75 -37.01
C SER A 29 19.65 22.25 -35.59
N SER A 30 18.85 23.23 -35.14
CA SER A 30 18.84 23.67 -33.75
C SER A 30 18.41 22.49 -32.88
N HIS A 31 19.37 21.83 -32.24
CA HIS A 31 19.09 20.95 -31.13
C HIS A 31 18.44 21.81 -30.04
N ARG A 32 17.11 21.80 -29.96
CA ARG A 32 16.43 22.21 -28.72
C ARG A 32 16.85 21.18 -27.69
N GLU A 33 17.79 21.56 -26.84
CA GLU A 33 17.96 20.92 -25.55
C GLU A 33 16.59 20.93 -24.87
N THR A 34 15.97 19.76 -24.78
CA THR A 34 14.77 19.61 -23.97
C THR A 34 15.20 19.78 -22.52
N GLU A 35 14.92 20.96 -21.98
CA GLU A 35 14.96 21.25 -20.55
C GLU A 35 14.38 20.07 -19.75
N PRO A 36 15.07 19.59 -18.70
CA PRO A 36 14.60 18.45 -17.95
C PRO A 36 13.27 18.82 -17.28
N VAL A 37 12.20 18.15 -17.70
CA VAL A 37 10.88 18.25 -17.06
C VAL A 37 11.06 17.92 -15.58
N ALA A 38 10.94 18.93 -14.73
CA ALA A 38 11.10 18.79 -13.29
C ALA A 38 10.08 17.75 -12.78
N LYS A 39 10.57 16.57 -12.39
CA LYS A 39 9.73 15.56 -11.76
C LYS A 39 9.10 16.18 -10.51
N PRO A 40 7.77 16.13 -10.33
CA PRO A 40 7.16 16.65 -9.12
C PRO A 40 7.77 15.93 -7.91
N ARG A 41 8.34 16.71 -6.98
CA ARG A 41 8.90 16.20 -5.73
C ARG A 41 7.77 15.69 -4.85
N THR A 42 7.34 14.45 -5.09
CA THR A 42 6.43 13.77 -4.17
C THR A 42 7.19 13.48 -2.89
N LYS A 43 6.66 13.91 -1.73
CA LYS A 43 7.18 13.49 -0.44
C LYS A 43 7.33 11.96 -0.43
N PRO A 44 8.44 11.40 0.10
CA PRO A 44 8.61 9.96 0.16
C PRO A 44 7.46 9.35 0.98
N ARG A 45 6.81 8.34 0.40
CA ARG A 45 5.76 7.58 1.07
C ARG A 45 6.41 6.51 1.95
N PRO A 46 6.02 6.37 3.23
CA PRO A 46 6.56 5.31 4.08
C PRO A 46 6.29 3.92 3.50
N LEU A 47 7.25 3.01 3.67
CA LEU A 47 7.12 1.61 3.28
C LEU A 47 6.42 0.84 4.40
N ILE A 48 5.43 0.02 4.06
CA ILE A 48 4.73 -0.90 4.97
C ILE A 48 4.79 -2.33 4.41
N GLY A 49 4.74 -3.33 5.27
CA GLY A 49 4.62 -4.74 4.89
C GLY A 49 3.19 -5.12 4.48
N TRP A 50 3.00 -6.37 4.02
CA TRP A 50 1.65 -6.90 3.77
C TRP A 50 0.85 -7.19 5.05
N ARG A 51 1.55 -7.23 6.20
CA ARG A 51 0.97 -7.24 7.54
C ARG A 51 1.56 -6.09 8.32
N GLU A 52 0.73 -5.37 9.06
CA GLU A 52 1.17 -4.31 9.96
C GLU A 52 0.38 -4.30 11.25
N TRP A 53 0.98 -3.67 12.27
CA TRP A 53 0.26 -3.23 13.44
C TRP A 53 -0.42 -1.89 13.14
N VAL A 54 -1.70 -1.80 13.47
CA VAL A 54 -2.48 -0.58 13.29
C VAL A 54 -3.14 -0.18 14.61
N ARG A 55 -3.15 1.12 14.88
CA ARG A 55 -3.83 1.72 16.03
C ARG A 55 -5.20 2.23 15.59
N LEU A 56 -6.22 2.04 16.41
CA LEU A 56 -7.56 2.59 16.24
C LEU A 56 -7.94 3.32 17.54
N PRO A 57 -7.31 4.48 17.84
CA PRO A 57 -7.36 5.11 19.16
C PRO A 57 -8.78 5.43 19.65
N GLU A 58 -9.73 5.65 18.75
CA GLU A 58 -11.13 5.90 19.09
C GLU A 58 -11.94 4.63 19.39
N LEU A 59 -11.41 3.45 19.02
CA LEU A 59 -12.12 2.18 19.14
C LEU A 59 -11.48 1.24 20.16
N THR A 60 -10.15 1.23 20.29
CA THR A 60 -9.43 0.38 21.25
C THR A 60 -8.04 0.95 21.55
N GLY A 61 -7.59 0.79 22.79
CA GLY A 61 -6.23 1.16 23.20
C GLY A 61 -5.16 0.15 22.77
N THR A 62 -5.56 -1.05 22.32
CA THR A 62 -4.63 -2.11 21.93
C THR A 62 -4.45 -2.13 20.40
N PRO A 63 -3.20 -2.13 19.90
CA PRO A 63 -2.93 -2.29 18.46
C PRO A 63 -3.51 -3.59 17.89
N ILE A 64 -3.93 -3.55 16.62
CA ILE A 64 -4.51 -4.68 15.91
C ILE A 64 -3.58 -5.10 14.77
N LYS A 65 -3.37 -6.41 14.59
CA LYS A 65 -2.73 -6.94 13.37
C LYS A 65 -3.69 -6.83 12.19
N ALA A 66 -3.33 -6.03 11.19
CA ALA A 66 -4.05 -5.88 9.94
C ALA A 66 -3.32 -6.55 8.78
N LYS A 67 -4.09 -7.11 7.84
CA LYS A 67 -3.59 -7.49 6.52
C LYS A 67 -3.82 -6.33 5.56
N ILE A 68 -2.78 -5.91 4.85
CA ILE A 68 -2.91 -4.97 3.73
C ILE A 68 -3.46 -5.72 2.52
N ASP A 69 -4.66 -5.36 2.08
CA ASP A 69 -5.40 -6.04 1.03
C ASP A 69 -5.67 -5.07 -0.13
N THR A 70 -4.73 -5.01 -1.06
CA THR A 70 -4.81 -4.12 -2.24
C THR A 70 -5.95 -4.50 -3.19
N GLY A 71 -6.44 -5.75 -3.15
CA GLY A 71 -7.61 -6.21 -3.90
C GLY A 71 -8.92 -5.62 -3.38
N ALA A 72 -9.02 -5.36 -2.08
CA ALA A 72 -10.20 -4.75 -1.46
C ALA A 72 -10.23 -3.23 -1.65
N ARG A 73 -11.41 -2.66 -2.00
CA ARG A 73 -11.58 -1.19 -2.07
C ARG A 73 -11.61 -0.58 -0.67
N THR A 74 -12.44 -1.16 0.18
CA THR A 74 -12.78 -0.62 1.50
C THR A 74 -12.18 -1.53 2.57
N SER A 75 -11.66 -0.93 3.63
CA SER A 75 -11.16 -1.65 4.81
C SER A 75 -12.31 -2.30 5.58
N SER A 76 -12.02 -3.40 6.27
CA SER A 76 -13.00 -4.11 7.10
C SER A 76 -12.44 -4.45 8.46
N LEU A 77 -13.26 -4.29 9.50
CA LEU A 77 -12.95 -4.67 10.87
C LEU A 77 -13.91 -5.78 11.30
N HIS A 78 -13.35 -6.84 11.87
CA HIS A 78 -14.14 -7.88 12.48
C HIS A 78 -14.74 -7.37 13.79
N ALA A 79 -16.07 -7.40 13.86
CA ALA A 79 -16.87 -6.91 14.97
C ALA A 79 -17.64 -8.09 15.55
N PHE A 80 -17.36 -8.42 16.81
CA PHE A 80 -18.06 -9.44 17.58
C PHE A 80 -19.36 -8.86 18.14
N ASP A 81 -20.38 -9.70 18.28
CA ASP A 81 -21.70 -9.34 18.82
C ASP A 81 -22.27 -8.04 18.20
N LEU A 82 -22.06 -7.90 16.88
CA LEU A 82 -22.44 -6.71 16.14
C LEU A 82 -23.96 -6.55 16.12
N SER A 83 -24.44 -5.52 16.81
CA SER A 83 -25.83 -5.08 16.77
C SER A 83 -25.91 -3.66 16.26
N VAL A 84 -26.92 -3.36 15.45
CA VAL A 84 -27.16 -2.02 14.91
C VAL A 84 -28.55 -1.58 15.29
N THR A 85 -28.66 -0.41 15.92
CA THR A 85 -29.94 0.15 16.37
C THR A 85 -30.10 1.59 15.91
N GLU A 86 -31.34 2.01 15.72
CA GLU A 86 -31.69 3.39 15.42
C GLU A 86 -32.30 4.05 16.65
N LYS A 87 -31.80 5.25 17.00
CA LYS A 87 -32.34 6.07 18.08
C LYS A 87 -32.31 7.53 17.67
N ASN A 88 -33.45 8.20 17.71
CA ASN A 88 -33.60 9.63 17.39
C ASN A 88 -33.05 9.99 15.99
N GLY A 89 -33.40 9.19 14.96
CA GLY A 89 -32.92 9.38 13.57
C GLY A 89 -31.41 9.12 13.38
N LYS A 90 -30.74 8.54 14.39
CA LYS A 90 -29.32 8.19 14.34
C LYS A 90 -29.15 6.69 14.50
N THR A 91 -28.55 6.06 13.50
CA THR A 91 -28.09 4.67 13.51
C THR A 91 -26.75 4.52 14.24
N TRP A 92 -26.68 3.58 15.18
CA TRP A 92 -25.50 3.26 15.98
C TRP A 92 -25.19 1.77 15.91
N ALA A 93 -23.91 1.43 15.79
CA ALA A 93 -23.42 0.07 15.93
C ALA A 93 -22.86 -0.12 17.34
N LYS A 94 -23.19 -1.24 17.98
CA LYS A 94 -22.56 -1.75 19.20
C LYS A 94 -21.90 -3.08 18.88
N PHE A 95 -20.66 -3.25 19.28
CA PHE A 95 -19.88 -4.45 18.98
C PHE A 95 -18.66 -4.55 19.90
N GLU A 96 -18.03 -5.71 19.91
CA GLU A 96 -16.74 -5.92 20.59
C GLU A 96 -15.60 -6.07 19.58
N ILE A 97 -14.42 -5.57 19.94
CA ILE A 97 -13.16 -5.78 19.23
C ILE A 97 -12.29 -6.69 20.08
N HIS A 98 -11.75 -7.75 19.47
CA HIS A 98 -10.76 -8.64 20.09
C HIS A 98 -9.40 -8.42 19.40
N PRO A 99 -8.62 -7.39 19.83
CA PRO A 99 -7.34 -7.03 19.21
C PRO A 99 -6.34 -8.20 19.14
N ILE A 100 -6.24 -8.99 20.22
CA ILE A 100 -5.31 -10.10 20.31
C ILE A 100 -5.98 -11.39 19.81
N GLN A 101 -5.34 -12.03 18.83
CA GLN A 101 -5.82 -13.31 18.30
C GLN A 101 -5.71 -14.40 19.36
N ARG A 102 -6.73 -15.28 19.43
CA ARG A 102 -6.83 -16.39 20.39
C ARG A 102 -6.88 -15.96 21.87
N SER A 103 -6.92 -14.66 22.18
CA SER A 103 -7.28 -14.15 23.51
C SER A 103 -8.77 -13.82 23.57
N LYS A 104 -9.41 -14.23 24.67
CA LYS A 104 -10.78 -13.79 25.03
C LYS A 104 -10.77 -12.70 26.12
N ARG A 105 -9.61 -12.40 26.69
CA ARG A 105 -9.48 -11.45 27.81
C ARG A 105 -9.42 -10.00 27.32
N ASP A 106 -8.75 -9.80 26.20
CA ASP A 106 -8.52 -8.48 25.63
C ASP A 106 -9.65 -8.15 24.65
N ARG A 107 -10.78 -7.70 25.19
CA ARG A 107 -11.93 -7.21 24.41
C ARG A 107 -12.24 -5.77 24.76
N THR A 108 -12.61 -5.00 23.75
CA THR A 108 -13.09 -3.62 23.91
C THR A 108 -14.51 -3.51 23.39
N ALA A 109 -15.45 -3.15 24.26
CA ALA A 109 -16.82 -2.84 23.86
C ALA A 109 -16.86 -1.44 23.23
N VAL A 110 -17.43 -1.35 22.03
CA VAL A 110 -17.42 -0.14 21.21
C VAL A 110 -18.84 0.23 20.81
N ARG A 111 -19.12 1.54 20.83
CA ARG A 111 -20.32 2.12 20.24
C ARG A 111 -19.94 3.21 19.25
N ALA A 112 -20.29 3.02 17.97
CA ALA A 112 -19.90 3.94 16.90
C ALA A 112 -21.11 4.36 16.05
N ARG A 113 -21.08 5.60 15.54
CA ARG A 113 -22.11 6.12 14.64
C ARG A 113 -21.98 5.47 13.27
N VAL A 114 -23.06 4.88 12.77
CA VAL A 114 -23.10 4.34 11.39
C VAL A 114 -23.32 5.48 10.41
N ARG A 115 -22.39 5.66 9.47
CA ARG A 115 -22.42 6.70 8.43
C ARG A 115 -23.15 6.26 7.16
N GLY A 116 -23.34 4.95 7.00
CA GLY A 116 -24.03 4.37 5.87
C GLY A 116 -23.80 2.87 5.82
N TYR A 117 -24.14 2.28 4.68
CA TYR A 117 -23.94 0.86 4.43
C TYR A 117 -23.25 0.66 3.10
N LYS A 118 -22.36 -0.32 3.03
CA LYS A 118 -21.76 -0.78 1.77
C LYS A 118 -22.22 -2.18 1.44
N LYS A 119 -22.58 -2.38 0.17
CA LYS A 119 -22.88 -3.69 -0.41
C LYS A 119 -21.54 -4.36 -0.73
N VAL A 120 -21.25 -5.50 -0.09
CA VAL A 120 -20.00 -6.25 -0.27
C VAL A 120 -20.35 -7.64 -0.80
N ARG A 121 -19.75 -7.99 -1.94
CA ARG A 121 -19.87 -9.33 -2.55
C ARG A 121 -18.72 -10.20 -2.05
N SER A 122 -19.03 -11.39 -1.54
CA SER A 122 -18.03 -12.41 -1.22
C SER A 122 -17.49 -13.04 -2.51
N SER A 123 -16.34 -13.72 -2.40
CA SER A 123 -15.82 -14.60 -3.45
C SER A 123 -16.81 -15.70 -3.85
N THR A 124 -17.67 -16.14 -2.91
CA THR A 124 -18.76 -17.11 -3.14
C THR A 124 -20.02 -16.50 -3.78
N GLY A 125 -20.01 -15.23 -4.15
CA GLY A 125 -21.11 -14.57 -4.86
C GLY A 125 -22.21 -14.00 -3.97
N HIS A 126 -22.30 -14.40 -2.69
CA HIS A 126 -23.25 -13.81 -1.74
C HIS A 126 -22.96 -12.34 -1.50
N THR A 127 -24.03 -11.57 -1.34
CA THR A 127 -23.92 -10.14 -1.12
C THR A 127 -24.49 -9.75 0.23
N GLN A 128 -23.69 -9.04 1.02
CA GLN A 128 -24.05 -8.58 2.36
C GLN A 128 -24.00 -7.05 2.42
N ARG A 129 -24.95 -6.43 3.12
CA ARG A 129 -24.84 -5.01 3.50
C ARG A 129 -24.09 -4.92 4.83
N ARG A 130 -23.05 -4.08 4.87
CA ARG A 130 -22.23 -3.87 6.06
C ARG A 130 -22.30 -2.43 6.53
N PRO A 131 -22.51 -2.18 7.84
CA PRO A 131 -22.48 -0.83 8.37
C PRO A 131 -21.07 -0.26 8.23
N VAL A 132 -21.01 1.02 7.87
CA VAL A 132 -19.77 1.78 7.75
C VAL A 132 -19.65 2.72 8.92
N ILE A 133 -18.52 2.67 9.61
CA ILE A 133 -18.13 3.67 10.60
C ILE A 133 -16.89 4.40 10.11
N ARG A 134 -16.66 5.57 10.68
CA ARG A 134 -15.52 6.42 10.42
C ARG A 134 -14.69 6.48 11.68
N THR A 135 -13.38 6.34 11.53
CA THR A 135 -12.46 6.39 12.66
C THR A 135 -11.06 6.82 12.23
N ILE A 136 -10.24 7.22 13.19
CA ILE A 136 -8.82 7.45 13.02
C ILE A 136 -8.04 6.12 13.03
N ILE A 137 -7.12 5.97 12.08
CA ILE A 137 -6.14 4.88 12.04
C ILE A 137 -4.72 5.43 12.15
N GLY A 138 -3.87 4.75 12.93
CA GLY A 138 -2.43 4.99 13.00
C GLY A 138 -1.62 3.81 12.48
N ILE A 139 -0.60 4.08 11.65
CA ILE A 139 0.40 3.10 11.18
C ILE A 139 1.78 3.77 11.23
N GLY A 140 2.68 3.27 12.09
CA GLY A 140 3.90 4.01 12.43
C GLY A 140 3.54 5.43 12.89
N ASP A 141 4.22 6.44 12.34
CA ASP A 141 4.01 7.85 12.65
C ASP A 141 2.87 8.51 11.87
N VAL A 142 2.16 7.76 11.03
CA VAL A 142 1.11 8.29 10.16
C VAL A 142 -0.26 8.00 10.75
N GLU A 143 -1.01 9.06 11.04
CA GLU A 143 -2.37 8.99 11.57
C GLU A 143 -3.36 9.77 10.67
N TYR A 144 -4.50 9.16 10.34
CA TYR A 144 -5.50 9.76 9.45
C TYR A 144 -6.87 9.09 9.56
N GLU A 145 -7.91 9.77 9.09
CA GLU A 145 -9.28 9.26 9.09
C GLU A 145 -9.53 8.24 7.95
N ILE A 146 -10.24 7.16 8.27
CA ILE A 146 -10.70 6.15 7.32
C ILE A 146 -12.16 5.74 7.55
N ASP A 147 -12.80 5.25 6.49
CA ASP A 147 -14.07 4.54 6.57
C ASP A 147 -13.82 3.02 6.60
N ILE A 148 -14.41 2.34 7.59
CA ILE A 148 -14.31 0.88 7.75
C ILE A 148 -15.69 0.24 7.77
N THR A 149 -15.82 -0.92 7.10
CA THR A 149 -17.03 -1.75 7.22
C THR A 149 -16.90 -2.70 8.40
N LEU A 150 -17.94 -2.82 9.23
CA LEU A 150 -17.99 -3.84 10.28
C LEU A 150 -18.52 -5.16 9.72
N THR A 151 -17.93 -6.28 10.16
CA THR A 151 -18.34 -7.63 9.72
C THR A 151 -18.25 -8.63 10.87
N SER A 152 -19.25 -9.50 11.01
CA SER A 152 -19.13 -10.74 11.78
C SER A 152 -18.64 -11.84 10.83
N ARG A 153 -17.38 -12.24 10.97
CA ARG A 153 -16.79 -13.37 10.23
C ARG A 153 -15.81 -14.07 11.14
N ASP A 154 -16.21 -15.22 11.64
CA ASP A 154 -15.44 -15.94 12.66
C ASP A 154 -14.22 -16.68 12.07
N GLU A 155 -14.19 -16.92 10.75
CA GLU A 155 -13.13 -17.65 10.05
C GLU A 155 -11.98 -16.78 9.50
N MET A 156 -11.87 -15.51 9.91
CA MET A 156 -10.82 -14.64 9.36
C MET A 156 -9.52 -14.73 10.16
N GLY A 157 -8.43 -15.14 9.50
CA GLY A 157 -7.06 -15.14 10.05
C GLY A 157 -6.48 -13.75 10.39
N PHE A 158 -7.23 -12.67 10.16
CA PHE A 158 -6.89 -11.29 10.55
C PHE A 158 -8.13 -10.57 11.09
N ARG A 159 -7.95 -9.76 12.13
CA ARG A 159 -9.03 -8.95 12.72
C ARG A 159 -9.40 -7.75 11.86
N MET A 160 -8.47 -7.28 11.04
CA MET A 160 -8.67 -6.14 10.16
C MET A 160 -8.05 -6.39 8.79
N LEU A 161 -8.75 -5.94 7.75
CA LEU A 161 -8.23 -5.80 6.39
C LEU A 161 -8.14 -4.32 6.04
N LEU A 162 -7.00 -3.88 5.53
CA LEU A 162 -6.80 -2.54 5.02
C LEU A 162 -6.93 -2.52 3.51
N GLY A 163 -8.03 -1.95 3.02
CA GLY A 163 -8.27 -1.82 1.59
C GLY A 163 -7.44 -0.70 0.96
N ARG A 164 -7.34 -0.72 -0.37
CA ARG A 164 -6.58 0.29 -1.12
C ARG A 164 -7.01 1.74 -0.85
N ALA A 165 -8.27 2.01 -0.47
CA ALA A 165 -8.70 3.38 -0.16
C ALA A 165 -7.98 3.97 1.07
N ALA A 166 -7.61 3.14 2.05
CA ALA A 166 -6.81 3.57 3.20
C ALA A 166 -5.33 3.74 2.83
N VAL A 167 -4.82 2.90 1.92
CA VAL A 167 -3.36 2.79 1.64
C VAL A 167 -2.89 3.67 0.49
N GLN A 168 -3.71 3.84 -0.55
CA GLN A 168 -3.33 4.52 -1.79
C GLN A 168 -2.85 5.95 -1.52
N ARG A 169 -1.81 6.36 -2.23
CA ARG A 169 -1.18 7.68 -2.12
C ARG A 169 -0.59 8.01 -0.74
N ARG A 170 -0.66 7.11 0.25
CA ARG A 170 -0.09 7.30 1.59
C ARG A 170 1.14 6.42 1.82
N PHE A 171 1.09 5.17 1.37
CA PHE A 171 2.17 4.20 1.61
C PHE A 171 2.66 3.53 0.32
N LEU A 172 3.80 2.85 0.43
CA LEU A 172 4.27 1.81 -0.48
C LEU A 172 4.14 0.46 0.24
N VAL A 173 3.66 -0.57 -0.44
CA VAL A 173 3.46 -1.90 0.16
C VAL A 173 4.55 -2.84 -0.34
N ASP A 174 5.34 -3.40 0.57
CA ASP A 174 6.28 -4.49 0.32
C ASP A 174 5.62 -5.83 0.68
N PRO A 175 5.23 -6.66 -0.29
CA PRO A 175 4.61 -7.95 -0.03
C PRO A 175 5.57 -8.99 0.57
N GLY A 176 6.89 -8.76 0.51
CA GLY A 176 7.90 -9.64 1.09
C GLY A 176 8.18 -9.38 2.58
N ARG A 177 7.65 -8.30 3.15
CA ARG A 177 7.91 -7.88 4.53
C ARG A 177 6.64 -7.79 5.37
N SER A 178 6.81 -7.79 6.69
CA SER A 178 5.73 -7.64 7.66
C SER A 178 6.22 -6.88 8.88
N PHE A 179 5.33 -6.13 9.52
CA PHE A 179 5.57 -5.45 10.78
C PHE A 179 6.76 -4.48 10.72
N LEU A 180 6.84 -3.69 9.64
CA LEU A 180 7.88 -2.66 9.52
C LEU A 180 7.66 -1.52 10.52
N HIS A 181 6.43 -1.39 11.04
CA HIS A 181 6.06 -0.41 12.04
C HIS A 181 5.51 -1.12 13.29
N PRO A 182 6.38 -1.55 14.22
CA PRO A 182 5.93 -2.14 15.47
C PRO A 182 5.24 -1.10 16.37
N PRO A 183 4.32 -1.52 17.26
CA PRO A 183 3.70 -0.62 18.22
C PRO A 183 4.74 -0.12 19.25
N PRO A 184 4.63 1.14 19.70
CA PRO A 184 5.61 1.74 20.62
C PRO A 184 5.70 1.04 21.97
N ASP A 185 4.59 0.49 22.49
CA ASP A 185 4.50 -0.06 23.84
C ASP A 185 4.50 -1.61 23.88
N GLY A 186 4.92 -2.26 22.78
CA GLY A 186 4.93 -3.72 22.64
C GLY A 186 3.62 -4.32 22.10
N PRO A 187 3.62 -5.62 21.71
CA PRO A 187 2.46 -6.33 21.17
C PRO A 187 1.47 -6.82 22.23
#